data_AF-A0A379UZV5-F1
#
_entry.id   AF-A0A379UZV5-F1
#
_cell.length_a   1.000
_cell.length_b   1.000
_cell.length_c   1.000
_cell.angle_alpha   90.00
_cell.angle_beta   90.00
_cell.angle_gamma   90.00
#
_symmetry.space_group_name_H-M   'P 1'
#
loop_
_entity.id
_entity.type
_entity.pdbx_description
1 polymer ?
#
loop_
_entity_poly.entity_id
_entity_poly.type
_entity_poly.pdbx_seq_one_letter_code
_entity_poly.pdbx_strand_id
1 'polypeptide(L)'
;MYHLVLYFRLQDVNLMRIFKTRWFNREAKSHTIKDDELSEAINTVLQGKADNLGGGVYKKRLNQNRDRAIVLAKGGEHWFYTFLYAKQDMANISYRELAGFRELAKHYAWLTEDQITALINNKELVEVRHVSKTKFKSPAFEAIHSAASGLFSVDAIPQETMRSFDTACLSSIKDLQPLEIKALREELNVSQSVFARYLNTSVSTVQKWESGAKRPSGMSLKLLNVVQKHGLKVLV
;
A
#
# COMPACT_ATOMS: atom_id res chain seq x y z
N MET A 1 0.31 -27.83 4.63
CA MET A 1 1.58 -27.23 4.17
C MET A 1 1.41 -25.99 3.28
N TYR A 2 0.31 -25.84 2.52
CA TYR A 2 0.01 -24.63 1.72
C TYR A 2 -0.33 -23.35 2.51
N HIS A 3 -0.70 -23.49 3.79
CA HIS A 3 -1.15 -22.37 4.62
C HIS A 3 0.01 -21.59 5.29
N LEU A 4 1.22 -22.16 5.33
CA LEU A 4 2.41 -21.50 5.88
C LEU A 4 3.13 -20.61 4.86
N VAL A 5 3.08 -20.96 3.57
CA VAL A 5 3.73 -20.17 2.49
C VAL A 5 2.98 -18.87 2.20
N LEU A 6 1.66 -18.83 2.38
CA LEU A 6 0.86 -17.60 2.24
C LEU A 6 1.05 -16.62 3.41
N TYR A 7 1.48 -17.11 4.58
CA TYR A 7 1.58 -16.30 5.80
C TYR A 7 2.88 -15.51 5.89
N PHE A 8 3.97 -16.02 5.31
CA PHE A 8 5.23 -15.26 5.22
C PHE A 8 5.12 -14.03 4.30
N ARG A 9 4.19 -14.03 3.33
CA ARG A 9 4.08 -12.98 2.30
C ARG A 9 3.37 -11.69 2.73
N LEU A 10 2.75 -11.66 3.92
CA LEU A 10 1.95 -10.52 4.39
C LEU A 10 2.70 -9.59 5.36
N GLN A 11 3.91 -9.93 5.80
CA GLN A 11 4.78 -9.03 6.59
C GLN A 11 5.81 -8.28 5.72
N ASP A 12 5.98 -8.65 4.44
CA ASP A 12 6.93 -8.04 3.48
C ASP A 12 6.39 -6.83 2.70
N VAL A 13 5.20 -6.32 3.03
CA VAL A 13 4.62 -5.18 2.28
C VAL A 13 5.44 -3.90 2.47
N ASN A 14 6.40 -3.89 3.41
CA ASN A 14 7.40 -2.83 3.61
C ASN A 14 8.80 -3.16 3.06
N LEU A 15 9.02 -4.35 2.47
CA LEU A 15 10.32 -4.81 1.95
C LEU A 15 10.39 -4.83 0.41
N MET A 16 9.25 -4.78 -0.29
CA MET A 16 9.24 -4.70 -1.76
C MET A 16 9.45 -3.28 -2.24
N ARG A 17 10.58 -3.05 -2.92
CA ARG A 17 10.91 -1.77 -3.53
C ARG A 17 10.25 -1.68 -4.90
N ILE A 18 9.57 -0.57 -5.12
CA ILE A 18 8.86 -0.28 -6.37
C ILE A 18 9.59 0.85 -7.05
N PHE A 19 9.95 0.65 -8.31
CA PHE A 19 10.65 1.62 -9.11
C PHE A 19 9.85 1.94 -10.36
N LYS A 20 10.08 3.15 -10.88
CA LYS A 20 9.66 3.58 -12.21
C LYS A 20 10.88 3.99 -13.01
N THR A 21 10.92 3.58 -14.26
CA THR A 21 11.94 4.06 -15.21
C THR A 21 11.78 5.56 -15.45
N ARG A 22 12.84 6.22 -15.90
CA ARG A 22 12.80 7.64 -16.28
C ARG A 22 11.67 7.94 -17.27
N TRP A 23 11.51 7.10 -18.30
CA TRP A 23 10.45 7.23 -19.29
C TRP A 23 9.08 7.12 -18.64
N PHE A 24 8.83 6.06 -17.85
CA PHE A 24 7.55 5.87 -17.18
C PHE A 24 7.23 7.02 -16.22
N ASN A 25 8.21 7.52 -15.47
CA ASN A 25 8.00 8.64 -14.56
C ASN A 25 7.56 9.92 -15.29
N ARG A 26 8.07 10.15 -16.51
CA ARG A 26 7.63 11.28 -17.34
C ARG A 26 6.18 11.08 -17.81
N GLU A 27 5.85 9.91 -18.34
CA GLU A 27 4.50 9.64 -18.85
C GLU A 27 3.45 9.56 -17.72
N ALA A 28 3.80 8.99 -16.56
CA ALA A 28 2.90 8.97 -15.40
C ALA A 28 2.53 10.39 -14.96
N LYS A 29 3.49 11.32 -15.00
CA LYS A 29 3.24 12.74 -14.68
C LYS A 29 2.30 13.40 -15.70
N SER A 30 2.47 13.17 -17.00
CA SER A 30 1.56 13.72 -18.02
C SER A 30 0.14 13.16 -17.88
N HIS A 31 0.00 11.92 -17.40
CA HIS A 31 -1.31 11.29 -17.13
C HIS A 31 -1.85 11.59 -15.71
N THR A 32 -1.16 12.40 -14.90
CA THR A 32 -1.51 12.74 -13.51
C THR A 32 -1.61 11.51 -12.59
N ILE A 33 -0.85 10.46 -12.88
CA ILE A 33 -0.75 9.25 -12.05
C ILE A 33 0.27 9.50 -10.94
N LYS A 34 -0.18 9.36 -9.69
CA LYS A 34 0.61 9.61 -8.48
C LYS A 34 1.20 8.33 -7.89
N ASP A 35 2.24 8.47 -7.07
CA ASP A 35 2.96 7.35 -6.47
C ASP A 35 2.10 6.51 -5.49
N ASP A 36 1.09 7.11 -4.86
CA ASP A 36 0.13 6.39 -4.01
C ASP A 36 -0.73 5.41 -4.82
N GLU A 37 -1.17 5.82 -6.01
CA GLU A 37 -1.87 4.94 -6.95
C GLU A 37 -0.95 3.81 -7.45
N LEU A 38 0.30 4.12 -7.80
CA LEU A 38 1.28 3.11 -8.25
C LEU A 38 1.58 2.08 -7.16
N SER A 39 1.68 2.52 -5.91
CA SER A 39 1.89 1.64 -4.75
C SER A 39 0.68 0.73 -4.51
N GLU A 40 -0.53 1.30 -4.55
CA GLU A 40 -1.78 0.53 -4.45
C GLU A 40 -1.95 -0.46 -5.61
N ALA A 41 -1.55 -0.07 -6.82
CA ALA A 41 -1.58 -0.93 -7.98
C ALA A 41 -0.68 -2.16 -7.82
N ILE A 42 0.53 -2.05 -7.29
CA ILE A 42 1.39 -3.22 -6.99
C ILE A 42 0.75 -4.12 -5.92
N ASN A 43 0.16 -3.55 -4.86
CA ASN A 43 -0.56 -4.34 -3.86
C ASN A 43 -1.67 -5.20 -4.47
N THR A 44 -2.39 -4.66 -5.45
CA THR A 44 -3.41 -5.45 -6.15
C THR A 44 -2.81 -6.47 -7.13
N VAL A 45 -1.64 -6.22 -7.74
CA VAL A 45 -0.92 -7.22 -8.55
C VAL A 45 -0.53 -8.43 -7.68
N LEU A 46 -0.04 -8.19 -6.46
CA LEU A 46 0.31 -9.23 -5.49
C LEU A 46 -0.90 -10.08 -5.08
N GLN A 47 -2.10 -9.50 -5.07
CA GLN A 47 -3.37 -10.19 -4.85
C GLN A 47 -3.86 -10.96 -6.09
N GLY A 48 -3.06 -11.05 -7.16
CA GLY A 48 -3.43 -11.71 -8.41
C GLY A 48 -4.37 -10.89 -9.29
N LYS A 49 -4.59 -9.61 -9.00
CA LYS A 49 -5.53 -8.73 -9.75
C LYS A 49 -4.81 -7.97 -10.87
N ALA A 50 -4.02 -8.68 -11.66
CA ALA A 50 -3.33 -8.16 -12.84
C ALA A 50 -3.21 -9.23 -13.92
N ASP A 51 -3.15 -8.79 -15.18
CA ASP A 51 -3.01 -9.71 -16.31
C ASP A 51 -1.54 -10.16 -16.37
N ASN A 52 -1.27 -11.43 -16.06
CA ASN A 52 0.08 -12.00 -16.18
C ASN A 52 0.38 -12.29 -17.65
N LEU A 53 1.32 -11.56 -18.23
CA LEU A 53 1.74 -11.73 -19.63
C LEU A 53 2.91 -12.73 -19.77
N GLY A 54 3.32 -13.41 -18.70
CA GLY A 54 4.38 -14.41 -18.68
C GLY A 54 5.80 -13.83 -18.68
N GLY A 55 6.78 -14.62 -18.22
CA GLY A 55 8.19 -14.21 -18.18
C GLY A 55 8.53 -13.13 -17.14
N GLY A 56 7.65 -12.93 -16.14
CA GLY A 56 7.79 -11.87 -15.13
C GLY A 56 7.27 -10.51 -15.59
N VAL A 57 6.42 -10.48 -16.63
CA VAL A 57 5.79 -9.26 -17.17
C VAL A 57 4.30 -9.26 -16.82
N TYR A 58 3.82 -8.16 -16.28
CA TYR A 58 2.43 -7.96 -15.89
C TYR A 58 1.86 -6.71 -16.57
N LYS A 59 0.58 -6.78 -16.96
CA LYS A 59 -0.19 -5.62 -17.41
C LYS A 59 -1.15 -5.18 -16.32
N LYS A 60 -1.05 -3.92 -15.92
CA LYS A 60 -1.84 -3.32 -14.85
C LYS A 60 -2.69 -2.16 -15.35
N ARG A 61 -3.93 -2.09 -14.87
CA ARG A 61 -4.87 -1.00 -15.17
C ARG A 61 -4.66 0.11 -14.15
N LEU A 62 -4.53 1.35 -14.64
CA LEU A 62 -4.33 2.57 -13.85
C LEU A 62 -5.34 3.64 -14.27
N ASN A 63 -5.35 4.76 -13.54
CA ASN A 63 -6.06 5.99 -13.80
C ASN A 63 -7.55 5.76 -14.09
N GLN A 64 -8.25 5.12 -13.15
CA GLN A 64 -9.66 4.74 -13.30
C GLN A 64 -9.90 3.91 -14.57
N ASN A 65 -9.01 2.95 -14.84
CA ASN A 65 -9.07 2.05 -16.00
C ASN A 65 -8.82 2.73 -17.37
N ARG A 66 -8.42 4.01 -17.40
CA ARG A 66 -8.07 4.74 -18.62
C ARG A 66 -6.69 4.36 -19.16
N ASP A 67 -5.77 4.00 -18.27
CA ASP A 67 -4.38 3.70 -18.63
C ASP A 67 -4.00 2.25 -18.38
N ARG A 68 -2.94 1.82 -19.06
CA ARG A 68 -2.33 0.50 -18.94
C ARG A 68 -0.83 0.66 -18.72
N ALA A 69 -0.34 0.07 -17.65
CA ALA A 69 1.06 0.00 -17.33
C ALA A 69 1.63 -1.41 -17.54
N ILE A 70 2.89 -1.48 -17.95
CA ILE A 70 3.69 -2.69 -17.93
C ILE A 70 4.66 -2.67 -16.76
N VAL A 71 4.61 -3.76 -16.02
CA VAL A 71 5.35 -3.96 -14.78
C VAL A 71 6.20 -5.21 -14.91
N LEU A 72 7.50 -5.06 -14.66
CA LEU A 72 8.45 -6.17 -14.58
C LEU A 72 8.64 -6.56 -13.12
N ALA A 73 8.51 -7.84 -12.82
CA ALA A 73 8.61 -8.36 -11.44
C ALA A 73 9.28 -9.74 -11.41
N LYS A 74 10.24 -9.94 -12.31
CA LYS A 74 11.04 -11.17 -12.34
C LYS A 74 12.06 -11.12 -11.20
N GLY A 75 12.23 -12.23 -10.49
CA GLY A 75 13.07 -12.31 -9.28
C GLY A 75 12.29 -12.14 -7.98
N GLY A 76 11.15 -11.43 -8.00
CA GLY A 76 10.21 -11.36 -6.87
C GLY A 76 10.56 -10.33 -5.79
N GLU A 77 11.74 -9.71 -5.85
CA GLU A 77 12.21 -8.72 -4.86
C GLU A 77 11.86 -7.28 -5.26
N HIS A 78 11.98 -6.94 -6.54
CA HIS A 78 11.78 -5.59 -7.05
C HIS A 78 10.69 -5.54 -8.13
N TRP A 79 10.02 -4.40 -8.20
CA TRP A 79 8.97 -4.12 -9.18
C TRP A 79 9.34 -2.90 -10.02
N PHE A 80 9.29 -3.02 -11.34
CA PHE A 80 9.69 -1.94 -12.25
C PHE A 80 8.55 -1.56 -13.20
N TYR A 81 8.02 -0.36 -13.05
CA TYR A 81 7.13 0.26 -14.04
C TYR A 81 7.97 0.75 -15.24
N THR A 82 7.75 0.15 -16.42
CA THR A 82 8.57 0.41 -17.62
C THR A 82 7.83 1.10 -18.74
N PHE A 83 6.53 0.84 -18.92
CA PHE A 83 5.76 1.39 -20.02
C PHE A 83 4.33 1.74 -19.60
N LEU A 84 3.75 2.77 -20.21
CA LEU A 84 2.44 3.33 -19.93
C LEU A 84 1.80 3.73 -21.26
N TYR A 85 0.53 3.41 -21.44
CA TYR A 85 -0.24 3.83 -22.61
C TYR A 85 -1.72 3.99 -22.25
N ALA A 86 -2.42 4.93 -22.91
CA ALA A 86 -3.86 5.05 -22.74
C ALA A 86 -4.59 3.93 -23.48
N LYS A 87 -5.70 3.45 -22.91
CA LYS A 87 -6.54 2.39 -23.50
C LYS A 87 -7.01 2.75 -24.92
N GLN A 88 -7.21 4.03 -25.20
CA GLN A 88 -7.67 4.53 -26.49
C GLN A 88 -6.56 4.57 -27.55
N ASP A 89 -5.29 4.66 -27.14
CA ASP A 89 -4.16 4.78 -28.06
C ASP A 89 -3.69 3.41 -28.56
N MET A 90 -3.86 2.36 -27.76
CA MET A 90 -3.38 1.02 -28.09
C MET A 90 -4.29 -0.08 -27.56
N ALA A 91 -4.71 -0.98 -28.46
CA ALA A 91 -5.59 -2.09 -28.12
C ALA A 91 -4.86 -3.20 -27.35
N ASN A 92 -3.67 -3.62 -27.80
CA ASN A 92 -2.87 -4.69 -27.20
C ASN A 92 -1.38 -4.53 -27.52
N ILE A 93 -0.52 -5.10 -26.67
CA ILE A 93 0.92 -5.20 -26.91
C ILE A 93 1.17 -6.33 -27.91
N SER A 94 1.96 -6.06 -28.94
CA SER A 94 2.34 -7.05 -29.93
C SER A 94 3.25 -8.13 -29.34
N TYR A 95 3.34 -9.28 -30.01
CA TYR A 95 4.23 -10.35 -29.60
C TYR A 95 5.71 -9.91 -29.54
N ARG A 96 6.16 -9.06 -30.47
CA ARG A 96 7.54 -8.57 -30.53
C ARG A 96 7.86 -7.62 -29.38
N GLU A 97 6.96 -6.70 -29.07
CA GLU A 97 7.10 -5.79 -27.92
C GLU A 97 7.10 -6.58 -26.60
N LEU A 98 6.20 -7.55 -26.46
CA LEU A 98 6.15 -8.42 -25.28
C LEU A 98 7.45 -9.23 -25.11
N ALA A 99 8.03 -9.73 -26.21
CA ALA A 99 9.33 -10.40 -26.17
C ALA A 99 10.43 -9.46 -25.66
N GLY A 100 10.43 -8.20 -26.10
CA GLY A 100 11.34 -7.17 -25.60
C GLY A 100 11.19 -6.92 -24.10
N PHE A 101 9.96 -6.80 -23.58
CA PHE A 101 9.73 -6.64 -22.15
C PHE A 101 10.15 -7.86 -21.33
N ARG A 102 9.95 -9.08 -21.85
CA ARG A 102 10.40 -10.32 -21.19
C ARG A 102 11.92 -10.43 -21.14
N GLU A 103 12.61 -9.97 -22.18
CA GLU A 103 14.08 -9.89 -22.17
C GLU A 103 14.56 -8.86 -21.15
N LEU A 104 13.96 -7.67 -21.16
CA LEU A 104 14.25 -6.63 -20.19
C LEU A 104 14.03 -7.11 -18.75
N ALA A 105 12.95 -7.86 -18.49
CA ALA A 105 12.67 -8.45 -17.18
C ALA A 105 13.78 -9.39 -16.69
N LYS A 106 14.48 -10.09 -17.58
CA LYS A 106 15.64 -10.92 -17.19
C LYS A 106 16.75 -10.05 -16.61
N HIS A 107 17.10 -8.95 -17.28
CA HIS A 107 18.19 -8.07 -16.82
C HIS A 107 17.85 -7.37 -15.51
N TYR A 108 16.62 -6.86 -15.37
CA TYR A 108 16.17 -6.25 -14.12
C TYR A 108 16.19 -7.22 -12.93
N ALA A 109 15.93 -8.51 -13.16
CA ALA A 109 15.95 -9.52 -12.10
C ALA A 109 17.35 -9.79 -11.53
N TRP A 110 18.42 -9.40 -12.23
CA TRP A 110 19.80 -9.62 -11.82
C TRP A 110 20.51 -8.34 -11.38
N LEU A 111 19.79 -7.23 -11.23
CA LEU A 111 20.38 -5.99 -10.75
C LEU A 111 20.76 -6.13 -9.27
N THR A 112 22.00 -5.78 -8.98
CA THR A 112 22.49 -5.65 -7.59
C THR A 112 22.04 -4.32 -6.98
N GLU A 113 22.06 -4.23 -5.65
CA GLU A 113 21.71 -3.00 -4.93
C GLU A 113 22.62 -1.81 -5.30
N ASP A 114 23.90 -2.05 -5.58
CA ASP A 114 24.82 -1.01 -6.06
C ASP A 114 24.43 -0.51 -7.45
N GLN A 115 24.02 -1.41 -8.35
CA GLN A 115 23.53 -1.03 -9.67
C GLN A 115 22.19 -0.29 -9.60
N ILE A 116 21.27 -0.71 -8.73
CA ILE A 116 20.01 0.00 -8.47
C ILE A 116 20.30 1.40 -7.95
N THR A 117 21.21 1.53 -6.98
CA THR A 117 21.64 2.82 -6.43
C THR A 117 22.25 3.72 -7.50
N ALA A 118 23.11 3.17 -8.37
CA ALA A 118 23.67 3.90 -9.50
C ALA A 118 22.58 4.39 -10.48
N LEU A 119 21.57 3.55 -10.79
CA LEU A 119 20.45 3.93 -11.64
C LEU A 119 19.58 5.02 -11.01
N ILE A 120 19.38 5.01 -9.69
CA ILE A 120 18.67 6.06 -8.95
C ILE A 120 19.46 7.38 -9.00
N ASN A 121 20.75 7.34 -8.70
CA ASN A 121 21.63 8.51 -8.72
C ASN A 121 21.69 9.15 -10.11
N ASN A 122 21.71 8.33 -11.16
CA ASN A 122 21.65 8.77 -12.55
C ASN A 122 20.23 9.16 -13.01
N LYS A 123 19.22 9.10 -12.14
CA LYS A 123 17.81 9.40 -12.45
C LYS A 123 17.25 8.54 -13.59
N GLU A 124 17.80 7.34 -13.80
CA GLU A 124 17.27 6.33 -14.73
C GLU A 124 16.15 5.52 -14.05
N LEU A 125 16.27 5.32 -12.74
CA LEU A 125 15.21 4.83 -11.89
C LEU A 125 14.79 5.90 -10.89
N VAL A 126 13.51 5.91 -10.56
CA VAL A 126 12.96 6.68 -9.44
C VAL A 126 12.19 5.71 -8.57
N GLU A 127 12.51 5.70 -7.28
CA GLU A 127 11.78 4.88 -6.31
C GLU A 127 10.39 5.50 -6.06
N VAL A 128 9.36 4.66 -6.13
CA VAL A 128 7.98 5.05 -5.84
C VAL A 128 7.84 5.16 -4.33
N ARG A 129 7.44 6.33 -3.85
CA ARG A 129 7.26 6.54 -2.40
C ARG A 129 6.06 5.76 -1.91
N HIS A 130 6.29 4.85 -0.96
CA HIS A 130 5.24 4.22 -0.19
C HIS A 130 4.62 5.25 0.74
N VAL A 131 3.49 5.83 0.33
CA VAL A 131 2.68 6.63 1.25
C VAL A 131 1.75 5.66 1.97
N SER A 132 2.08 5.28 3.21
CA SER A 132 1.04 4.79 4.11
C SER A 132 -0.04 5.86 4.09
N LYS A 133 -1.26 5.58 3.59
CA LYS A 133 -2.34 6.57 3.53
C LYS A 133 -2.66 7.06 4.95
N THR A 134 -1.94 8.06 5.42
CA THR A 134 -2.19 8.73 6.69
C THR A 134 -3.31 9.71 6.40
N LYS A 135 -4.49 9.46 6.98
CA LYS A 135 -5.60 10.39 6.82
C LYS A 135 -5.26 11.65 7.59
N PHE A 136 -5.22 12.79 6.90
CA PHE A 136 -5.08 14.11 7.51
C PHE A 136 -6.45 14.68 7.84
N LYS A 137 -6.52 15.54 8.87
CA LYS A 137 -7.77 16.21 9.27
C LYS A 137 -8.34 17.11 8.15
N SER A 138 -7.46 17.69 7.32
CA SER A 138 -7.81 18.53 6.18
C SER A 138 -6.61 18.62 5.20
N PRO A 139 -6.81 19.11 3.95
CA PRO A 139 -5.71 19.40 3.03
C PRO A 139 -4.68 20.39 3.59
N ALA A 140 -5.12 21.34 4.44
CA ALA A 140 -4.20 22.25 5.11
C ALA A 140 -3.28 21.51 6.09
N PHE A 141 -3.82 20.56 6.86
CA PHE A 141 -3.02 19.73 7.77
C PHE A 141 -2.08 18.77 7.02
N GLU A 142 -2.46 18.30 5.84
CA GLU A 142 -1.55 17.56 4.95
C GLU A 142 -0.38 18.44 4.49
N ALA A 143 -0.64 19.67 4.05
CA ALA A 143 0.39 20.61 3.64
C ALA A 143 1.34 20.99 4.80
N ILE A 144 0.79 21.26 5.99
CA ILE A 144 1.58 21.54 7.20
C ILE A 144 2.48 20.35 7.55
N HIS A 145 1.93 19.14 7.55
CA HIS A 145 2.69 17.93 7.86
C HIS A 145 3.78 17.65 6.82
N SER A 146 3.48 17.83 5.54
CA SER A 146 4.45 17.68 4.46
C SER A 146 5.61 18.66 4.60
N ALA A 147 5.35 19.91 4.98
CA ALA A 147 6.39 20.92 5.22
C ALA A 147 7.26 20.55 6.44
N ALA A 148 6.63 20.14 7.54
CA ALA A 148 7.33 19.68 8.75
C ALA A 148 8.21 18.45 8.47
N SER A 149 7.72 17.47 7.70
CA SER A 149 8.48 16.30 7.29
C SER A 149 9.72 16.67 6.45
N GLY A 150 9.59 17.65 5.57
CA GLY A 150 10.73 18.22 4.84
C GLY A 150 11.81 18.79 5.77
N LEU A 151 11.41 19.59 6.77
CA LEU A 151 12.34 20.12 7.78
C LEU A 151 12.97 19.01 8.63
N PHE A 152 12.21 17.98 9.00
CA PHE A 152 12.73 16.84 9.76
C PHE A 152 13.76 16.03 8.96
N SER A 153 13.55 15.86 7.65
CA SER A 153 14.46 15.09 6.78
C SER A 153 15.86 15.69 6.62
N VAL A 154 16.03 16.96 7.00
CA VAL A 154 17.31 17.69 6.98
C VAL A 154 17.78 18.05 8.40
N ASP A 155 17.26 17.37 9.42
CA ASP A 155 17.57 17.55 10.84
C ASP A 155 17.32 18.98 11.37
N ALA A 156 16.51 19.80 10.69
CA ALA A 156 16.21 21.17 11.09
C ALA A 156 15.18 21.26 12.23
N ILE A 157 14.42 20.19 12.49
CA ILE A 157 13.55 20.06 13.65
C ILE A 157 13.81 18.71 14.35
N PRO A 158 13.70 18.63 15.69
CA PRO A 158 13.91 17.39 16.42
C PRO A 158 12.70 16.44 16.28
N GLN A 159 12.93 15.16 16.58
CA GLN A 159 11.88 14.12 16.52
C GLN A 159 10.67 14.45 17.39
N GLU A 160 10.89 15.09 18.54
CA GLU A 160 9.81 15.53 19.44
C GLU A 160 8.87 16.52 18.76
N THR A 161 9.42 17.48 18.02
CA THR A 161 8.64 18.43 17.22
C THR A 161 7.88 17.72 16.10
N MET A 162 8.51 16.78 15.39
CA MET A 162 7.84 16.02 14.34
C MET A 162 6.64 15.22 14.89
N ARG A 163 6.78 14.60 16.08
CA ARG A 163 5.69 13.87 16.76
C ARG A 163 4.50 14.78 17.11
N SER A 164 4.75 16.05 17.43
CA SER A 164 3.68 17.03 17.69
C SER A 164 2.86 17.30 16.43
N PHE A 165 3.52 17.41 15.26
CA PHE A 165 2.86 17.55 13.96
C PHE A 165 2.10 16.28 13.57
N ASP A 166 2.66 15.10 13.80
CA ASP A 166 1.93 13.82 13.58
C ASP A 166 0.62 13.81 14.37
N THR A 167 0.65 14.20 15.65
CA THR A 167 -0.55 14.19 16.49
C THR A 167 -1.55 15.28 16.08
N ALA A 168 -1.06 16.46 15.70
CA ALA A 168 -1.89 17.60 15.35
C ALA A 168 -2.57 17.43 13.98
N CYS A 169 -1.85 16.92 12.98
CA CYS A 169 -2.28 16.91 11.59
C CYS A 169 -3.12 15.67 11.20
N LEU A 170 -2.91 14.54 11.88
CA LEU A 170 -3.57 13.29 11.51
C LEU A 170 -5.02 13.22 12.02
N SER A 171 -5.92 12.71 11.19
CA SER A 171 -7.35 12.58 11.52
C SER A 171 -7.54 11.69 12.75
N SER A 172 -8.48 12.07 13.61
CA SER A 172 -8.92 11.22 14.73
C SER A 172 -9.42 9.88 14.21
N ILE A 173 -9.22 8.85 15.03
CA ILE A 173 -9.68 7.49 14.76
C ILE A 173 -11.21 7.54 14.55
N LYS A 174 -11.72 6.92 13.48
CA LYS A 174 -13.16 6.89 13.20
C LYS A 174 -13.86 6.18 14.37
N ASP A 175 -14.82 6.85 14.99
CA ASP A 175 -15.71 6.23 15.96
C ASP A 175 -16.48 5.10 15.29
N LEU A 176 -16.55 3.94 15.95
CA LEU A 176 -17.33 2.80 15.50
C LEU A 176 -18.65 2.76 16.27
N GLN A 177 -19.75 2.83 15.53
CA GLN A 177 -21.09 2.67 16.08
C GLN A 177 -21.32 1.22 16.51
N PRO A 178 -22.24 0.96 17.47
CA PRO A 178 -22.51 -0.39 17.97
C PRO A 178 -22.82 -1.42 16.86
N LEU A 179 -23.60 -0.99 15.87
CA LEU A 179 -23.94 -1.80 14.70
C LEU A 179 -22.72 -2.12 13.82
N GLU A 180 -21.79 -1.17 13.66
CA GLU A 180 -20.55 -1.37 12.90
C GLU A 180 -19.59 -2.35 13.61
N ILE A 181 -19.55 -2.32 14.95
CA ILE A 181 -18.75 -3.26 15.75
C ILE A 181 -19.29 -4.69 15.60
N LYS A 182 -20.63 -4.84 15.64
CA LYS A 182 -21.28 -6.13 15.42
C LYS A 182 -21.05 -6.64 13.99
N ALA A 183 -21.22 -5.79 12.99
CA ALA A 183 -20.97 -6.13 11.59
C ALA A 183 -19.51 -6.56 11.37
N LEU A 184 -18.55 -5.83 11.93
CA LEU A 184 -17.13 -6.18 11.87
C LEU A 184 -16.88 -7.61 12.40
N ARG A 185 -17.44 -7.95 13.56
CA ARG A 185 -17.31 -9.30 14.14
C ARG A 185 -17.89 -10.37 13.23
N GLU A 186 -19.06 -10.11 12.63
CA GLU A 186 -19.77 -11.04 11.76
C GLU A 186 -19.06 -11.23 10.42
N GLU A 187 -18.50 -10.17 9.83
CA GLU A 187 -17.64 -10.23 8.64
C GLU A 187 -16.37 -11.06 8.88
N LEU A 188 -15.83 -11.01 10.10
CA LEU A 188 -14.69 -11.82 10.52
C LEU A 188 -15.06 -13.28 10.86
N ASN A 189 -16.35 -13.62 10.79
CA ASN A 189 -16.91 -14.95 11.04
C ASN A 189 -16.51 -15.56 12.39
N VAL A 190 -16.53 -14.74 13.46
CA VAL A 190 -16.22 -15.18 14.82
C VAL A 190 -17.35 -14.90 15.81
N SER A 191 -17.44 -15.71 16.86
CA SER A 191 -18.37 -15.49 17.97
C SER A 191 -17.91 -14.32 18.85
N GLN A 192 -18.81 -13.76 19.68
CA GLN A 192 -18.46 -12.70 20.64
C GLN A 192 -17.35 -13.15 21.62
N SER A 193 -17.35 -14.42 22.03
CA SER A 193 -16.32 -14.97 22.93
C SER A 193 -14.96 -15.06 22.26
N VAL A 194 -14.91 -15.51 21.00
CA VAL A 194 -13.68 -15.58 20.21
C VAL A 194 -13.16 -14.17 19.89
N PHE A 195 -14.04 -13.24 19.53
CA PHE A 195 -13.68 -11.85 19.27
C PHE A 195 -13.10 -11.16 20.52
N ALA A 196 -13.72 -11.38 21.69
CA ALA A 196 -13.23 -10.87 22.97
C ALA A 196 -11.83 -11.42 23.31
N ARG A 197 -11.60 -12.72 23.04
CA ARG A 197 -10.29 -13.36 23.23
C ARG A 197 -9.21 -12.68 22.37
N TYR A 198 -9.48 -12.43 21.09
CA TYR A 198 -8.53 -11.74 20.21
C TYR A 198 -8.24 -10.30 20.64
N LEU A 199 -9.28 -9.57 21.07
CA LEU A 199 -9.14 -8.19 21.53
C LEU A 199 -8.58 -8.04 22.96
N ASN A 200 -8.23 -9.16 23.61
CA ASN A 200 -7.80 -9.22 25.00
C ASN A 200 -8.75 -8.46 25.95
N THR A 201 -10.05 -8.72 25.84
CA THR A 201 -11.10 -8.09 26.65
C THR A 201 -12.17 -9.11 27.05
N SER A 202 -13.14 -8.70 27.87
CA SER A 202 -14.24 -9.57 28.31
C SER A 202 -15.35 -9.67 27.26
N VAL A 203 -16.06 -10.81 27.23
CA VAL A 203 -17.26 -11.00 26.39
C VAL A 203 -18.33 -9.95 26.72
N SER A 204 -18.48 -9.61 28.02
CA SER A 204 -19.38 -8.55 28.47
C SER A 204 -19.01 -7.19 27.89
N THR A 205 -17.71 -6.89 27.75
CA THR A 205 -17.24 -5.65 27.12
C THR A 205 -17.64 -5.60 25.64
N VAL A 206 -17.42 -6.69 24.89
CA VAL A 206 -17.83 -6.78 23.47
C VAL A 206 -19.35 -6.64 23.35
N GLN A 207 -20.12 -7.33 24.20
CA GLN A 207 -21.58 -7.24 24.21
C GLN A 207 -22.07 -5.81 24.48
N LYS A 208 -21.46 -5.10 25.44
CA LYS A 208 -21.79 -3.70 25.74
C LYS A 208 -21.42 -2.74 24.60
N TRP A 209 -20.36 -3.04 23.85
CA TRP A 209 -19.99 -2.29 22.65
C TRP A 209 -21.00 -2.52 21.52
N GLU A 210 -21.38 -3.77 21.25
CA GLU A 210 -22.35 -4.12 20.21
C GLU A 210 -23.79 -3.67 20.52
N SER A 211 -24.16 -3.57 21.81
CA SER A 211 -25.47 -3.05 22.24
C SER A 211 -25.51 -1.53 22.40
N GLY A 212 -24.36 -0.85 22.41
CA GLY A 212 -24.25 0.58 22.64
C GLY A 212 -24.34 1.01 24.10
N ALA A 213 -24.47 0.08 25.04
CA ALA A 213 -24.43 0.37 26.48
C ALA A 213 -23.09 0.97 26.94
N LYS A 214 -22.00 0.71 26.20
CA LYS A 214 -20.70 1.37 26.36
C LYS A 214 -20.08 1.59 24.98
N ARG A 215 -19.34 2.68 24.80
CA ARG A 215 -18.57 2.91 23.56
C ARG A 215 -17.08 2.60 23.78
N PRO A 216 -16.39 1.98 22.80
CA PRO A 216 -14.94 1.88 22.83
C PRO A 216 -14.33 3.27 22.68
N SER A 217 -13.27 3.54 23.44
CA SER A 217 -12.50 4.78 23.38
C SER A 217 -11.01 4.50 23.46
N GLY A 218 -10.19 5.51 23.12
CA GLY A 218 -8.72 5.44 23.18
C GLY A 218 -8.16 4.20 22.50
N MET A 219 -7.47 3.35 23.29
CA MET A 219 -6.83 2.13 22.81
C MET A 219 -7.80 1.11 22.23
N SER A 220 -8.97 0.90 22.85
CA SER A 220 -9.97 -0.05 22.34
C SER A 220 -10.53 0.37 20.98
N LEU A 221 -10.75 1.67 20.77
CA LEU A 221 -11.22 2.19 19.50
C LEU A 221 -10.13 2.10 18.42
N LYS A 222 -8.88 2.37 18.78
CA LYS A 222 -7.72 2.18 17.90
C LYS A 222 -7.62 0.72 17.47
N LEU A 223 -7.71 -0.21 18.42
CA LEU A 223 -7.61 -1.65 18.18
C LEU A 223 -8.70 -2.14 17.23
N LEU A 224 -9.95 -1.73 17.44
CA LEU A 224 -11.06 -2.08 16.57
C LEU A 224 -10.87 -1.51 15.15
N ASN A 225 -10.34 -0.30 15.00
CA ASN A 225 -10.01 0.26 13.68
C ASN A 225 -8.86 -0.50 12.99
N VAL A 226 -7.86 -0.96 13.75
CA VAL A 226 -6.78 -1.82 13.23
C VAL A 226 -7.36 -3.16 12.76
N VAL A 227 -8.23 -3.78 13.54
CA VAL A 227 -8.93 -5.02 13.17
C VAL A 227 -9.84 -4.83 11.97
N GLN A 228 -10.57 -3.72 11.87
CA GLN A 228 -11.40 -3.40 10.70
C GLN A 228 -10.58 -3.32 9.41
N LYS A 229 -9.36 -2.77 9.49
CA LYS A 229 -8.50 -2.58 8.31
C LYS A 229 -7.68 -3.82 7.96
N HIS A 230 -7.27 -4.60 8.95
CA HIS A 230 -6.26 -5.65 8.78
C HIS A 230 -6.73 -7.06 9.19
N GLY A 231 -7.92 -7.19 9.79
CA GLY A 231 -8.46 -8.44 10.32
C GLY A 231 -7.87 -8.85 11.68
N LEU A 232 -8.33 -9.97 12.23
CA LEU A 232 -7.95 -10.45 13.58
C LEU A 232 -6.52 -10.97 13.69
N LYS A 233 -5.92 -11.37 12.56
CA LYS A 233 -4.59 -11.99 12.50
C LYS A 233 -3.45 -11.06 12.95
N VAL A 234 -3.69 -9.75 13.00
CA VAL A 234 -2.75 -8.76 13.51
C VAL A 234 -2.60 -8.79 15.04
N LEU A 235 -3.49 -9.52 15.74
CA LEU A 235 -3.54 -9.60 17.20
C LEU A 235 -3.05 -10.94 17.77
N VAL A 236 -2.44 -11.78 16.92
CA VAL A 236 -2.07 -13.17 17.23
C VAL A 236 -0.58 -13.37 17.02
#